data_AF-A0A9N8ES89-F1
#
_entry.id   AF-A0A9N8ES89-F1
#
_cell.length_a   1.000
_cell.length_b   1.000
_cell.length_c   1.000
_cell.angle_alpha   90.00
_cell.angle_beta   90.00
_cell.angle_gamma   90.00
#
_symmetry.space_group_name_H-M   'P 1'
#
loop_
_entity.id
_entity.type
_entity.pdbx_description
1 polymer ?
#
loop_
_entity_poly.entity_id
_entity_poly.type
_entity_poly.pdbx_seq_one_letter_code
_entity_poly.pdbx_strand_id
1 'polypeptide(L)'
;MTRETEHLDFLLPSQTAASPSNDGIPVGRKAMAATSQQLSAQRTFDSDDDLLVDHDVDVVEENPAAVINTPSTILQSSPAWDCRAVHWPPRSWKSLAVQGRAYADSLNLIFEVSCLGVFVLVCYILPNILIPSHQRPIPIQTIGDGEALIDLTFDNEYHQNETVPGSLLAILCVGIPFVLFALMGTFLGPRGDAHAALCSYLLAMALKIFAVACIKNYAGYLRPNFYNMCQFNSKTLVCDDETTSARESFPSGHAATALSSMTLVALFFLGKVRGGTRQRGVMLVNDDPWSIIWTPSLVSKLLAVLAVSPIMFGMLIAASRVRDGWHHPADVVCGGVVGVGCALFAHSLW
;
A
#
# COMPACT_ATOMS: atom_id res chain seq x y z
N MET A 1 -4.40 -33.86 47.31
CA MET A 1 -5.84 -33.67 47.58
C MET A 1 -6.02 -32.23 48.00
N THR A 2 -6.67 -31.45 47.13
CA THR A 2 -6.81 -29.99 47.19
C THR A 2 -7.98 -29.56 48.08
N ARG A 3 -7.77 -28.40 48.72
CA ARG A 3 -8.67 -27.67 49.62
C ARG A 3 -9.84 -27.02 48.86
N GLU A 4 -10.94 -26.88 49.59
CA GLU A 4 -12.21 -26.22 49.26
C GLU A 4 -12.10 -24.69 49.12
N THR A 5 -13.04 -24.12 48.37
CA THR A 5 -13.52 -22.73 48.54
C THR A 5 -15.02 -22.68 48.25
N GLU A 6 -15.76 -22.12 49.21
CA GLU A 6 -17.20 -21.81 49.22
C GLU A 6 -17.57 -20.65 48.30
N HIS A 7 -18.81 -20.60 47.79
CA HIS A 7 -19.79 -19.55 48.13
C HIS A 7 -21.16 -19.78 47.42
N LEU A 8 -22.23 -19.78 48.23
CA LEU A 8 -23.64 -19.92 47.88
C LEU A 8 -24.36 -18.54 47.86
N ASP A 9 -25.35 -18.44 46.96
CA ASP A 9 -26.70 -17.81 47.00
C ASP A 9 -26.89 -16.36 47.48
N PHE A 10 -27.43 -15.43 46.67
CA PHE A 10 -28.82 -15.25 46.15
C PHE A 10 -29.80 -14.65 47.16
N LEU A 11 -30.29 -13.43 46.93
CA LEU A 11 -31.63 -12.95 47.34
C LEU A 11 -32.08 -11.72 46.49
N LEU A 12 -33.21 -11.90 45.78
CA LEU A 12 -34.06 -10.87 45.14
C LEU A 12 -35.07 -10.28 46.18
N PRO A 13 -35.79 -9.16 45.90
CA PRO A 13 -37.14 -9.21 45.25
C PRO A 13 -37.41 -8.03 44.26
N SER A 14 -37.91 -8.25 43.04
CA SER A 14 -39.33 -8.29 42.56
C SER A 14 -40.15 -6.98 42.67
N GLN A 15 -40.73 -6.53 41.54
CA GLN A 15 -42.15 -6.17 41.26
C GLN A 15 -42.20 -5.51 39.83
N THR A 16 -42.68 -6.16 38.76
CA THR A 16 -44.07 -6.23 38.19
C THR A 16 -44.72 -4.86 37.89
N ALA A 17 -45.46 -4.59 36.81
CA ALA A 17 -45.83 -5.23 35.54
C ALA A 17 -46.70 -4.22 34.74
N ALA A 18 -47.01 -4.55 33.48
CA ALA A 18 -48.27 -4.28 32.74
C ALA A 18 -48.21 -3.40 31.47
N SER A 19 -48.60 -4.05 30.36
CA SER A 19 -49.19 -3.52 29.11
C SER A 19 -50.73 -3.72 29.20
N PRO A 20 -51.61 -3.04 28.42
CA PRO A 20 -51.95 -3.55 27.07
C PRO A 20 -52.47 -2.53 26.00
N SER A 21 -52.26 -2.91 24.73
CA SER A 21 -53.12 -2.85 23.50
C SER A 21 -53.99 -1.63 23.06
N ASN A 22 -53.81 -1.32 21.76
CA ASN A 22 -54.78 -1.20 20.64
C ASN A 22 -55.21 0.17 20.01
N ASP A 23 -55.18 0.13 18.66
CA ASP A 23 -55.96 0.81 17.62
C ASP A 23 -55.71 2.27 17.18
N GLY A 24 -55.59 2.45 15.84
CA GLY A 24 -56.05 3.65 15.12
C GLY A 24 -55.11 4.30 14.09
N ILE A 25 -55.31 3.99 12.80
CA ILE A 25 -54.92 4.81 11.61
C ILE A 25 -56.10 5.80 11.35
N PRO A 26 -55.94 7.11 11.00
CA PRO A 26 -55.55 7.52 9.64
C PRO A 26 -54.82 8.87 9.41
N VAL A 27 -54.09 8.89 8.28
CA VAL A 27 -53.94 9.94 7.23
C VAL A 27 -53.81 11.42 7.64
N GLY A 28 -52.73 12.07 7.18
CA GLY A 28 -52.71 13.54 7.00
C GLY A 28 -51.34 14.15 6.67
N ARG A 29 -51.11 14.47 5.38
CA ARG A 29 -50.02 15.34 4.92
C ARG A 29 -50.12 16.72 5.60
N LYS A 30 -48.98 17.30 5.99
CA LYS A 30 -48.61 18.70 5.66
C LYS A 30 -47.16 18.97 6.03
N ALA A 31 -46.46 19.58 5.07
CA ALA A 31 -45.13 20.12 5.20
C ALA A 31 -45.09 21.33 6.14
N MET A 32 -43.98 21.52 6.84
CA MET A 32 -43.41 22.83 7.07
C MET A 32 -41.93 22.70 7.46
N ALA A 33 -41.10 23.38 6.69
CA ALA A 33 -39.70 23.61 6.97
C ALA A 33 -39.56 24.69 8.07
N ALA A 34 -38.67 24.44 9.02
CA ALA A 34 -38.03 25.44 9.87
C ALA A 34 -36.66 24.87 10.24
N THR A 35 -35.59 25.38 9.64
CA THR A 35 -34.67 26.38 10.22
C THR A 35 -33.66 25.75 11.18
N SER A 36 -32.39 25.66 10.75
CA SER A 36 -31.29 26.40 11.40
C SER A 36 -29.98 26.15 10.66
N GLN A 37 -29.51 27.19 9.96
CA GLN A 37 -28.12 27.37 9.56
C GLN A 37 -27.29 27.74 10.80
N GLN A 38 -26.18 27.05 11.01
CA GLN A 38 -24.96 27.52 11.70
C GLN A 38 -23.79 27.06 10.82
N LEU A 39 -23.16 27.91 9.99
CA LEU A 39 -22.12 28.89 10.31
C LEU A 39 -20.95 28.32 11.14
N SER A 40 -19.84 28.00 10.46
CA SER A 40 -18.51 28.54 10.78
C SER A 40 -17.47 28.12 9.73
N ALA A 41 -16.81 29.13 9.17
CA ALA A 41 -15.81 29.09 8.12
C ALA A 41 -14.38 28.76 8.62
N GLN A 42 -13.50 28.37 7.68
CA GLN A 42 -12.18 28.97 7.37
C GLN A 42 -11.09 27.95 7.00
N ARG A 43 -10.53 28.10 5.79
CA ARG A 43 -9.18 28.67 5.56
C ARG A 43 -8.89 28.71 4.05
N THR A 44 -8.95 29.90 3.48
CA THR A 44 -8.29 30.25 2.22
C THR A 44 -7.21 31.27 2.54
N PHE A 45 -6.02 31.07 1.97
CA PHE A 45 -4.85 31.90 2.16
C PHE A 45 -4.94 33.11 1.23
N ASP A 46 -4.53 34.23 1.79
CA ASP A 46 -4.65 35.61 1.32
C ASP A 46 -3.64 35.95 0.22
N SER A 47 -4.06 36.80 -0.72
CA SER A 47 -3.19 37.80 -1.38
C SER A 47 -4.08 38.76 -2.18
N ASP A 48 -4.38 39.89 -1.56
CA ASP A 48 -4.94 41.09 -2.18
C ASP A 48 -3.93 41.71 -3.18
N ASP A 49 -4.45 42.29 -4.27
CA ASP A 49 -4.30 43.72 -4.53
C ASP A 49 -5.15 44.16 -5.74
N ASP A 50 -6.03 45.12 -5.44
CA ASP A 50 -6.80 46.08 -6.23
C ASP A 50 -6.51 46.25 -7.73
N LEU A 51 -7.58 46.42 -8.52
CA LEU A 51 -7.90 47.71 -9.16
C LEU A 51 -9.25 47.68 -9.91
N LEU A 52 -10.10 48.63 -9.51
CA LEU A 52 -11.35 49.09 -10.11
C LEU A 52 -11.17 49.50 -11.59
N VAL A 53 -12.17 49.24 -12.44
CA VAL A 53 -12.83 50.23 -13.35
C VAL A 53 -14.12 49.61 -13.90
N ASP A 54 -15.25 50.23 -13.53
CA ASP A 54 -16.55 50.15 -14.21
C ASP A 54 -16.48 50.82 -15.59
N HIS A 55 -17.14 50.26 -16.59
CA HIS A 55 -17.82 51.05 -17.63
C HIS A 55 -18.97 50.27 -18.27
N ASP A 56 -20.14 50.91 -18.18
CA ASP A 56 -21.45 50.57 -18.77
C ASP A 56 -21.47 50.46 -20.31
N VAL A 57 -22.66 50.01 -20.82
CA VAL A 57 -23.27 50.32 -22.14
C VAL A 57 -22.88 49.31 -23.26
N ASP A 58 -23.75 48.65 -24.04
CA ASP A 58 -25.15 48.86 -24.44
C ASP A 58 -25.79 47.53 -24.90
N VAL A 59 -27.12 47.48 -24.81
CA VAL A 59 -27.99 46.46 -25.43
C VAL A 59 -28.29 46.87 -26.86
N VAL A 60 -27.97 46.03 -27.85
CA VAL A 60 -28.54 46.11 -29.21
C VAL A 60 -28.97 44.71 -29.66
N GLU A 61 -30.26 44.57 -29.87
CA GLU A 61 -30.96 43.40 -30.41
C GLU A 61 -31.19 43.62 -31.91
N GLU A 62 -30.61 42.81 -32.80
CA GLU A 62 -31.09 42.65 -34.18
C GLU A 62 -30.93 41.19 -34.71
N ASN A 63 -31.90 40.85 -35.56
CA ASN A 63 -32.40 39.55 -36.05
C ASN A 63 -31.40 38.63 -36.82
N PRO A 64 -31.77 37.34 -37.05
CA PRO A 64 -30.93 36.29 -37.58
C PRO A 64 -30.98 36.21 -39.10
N ALA A 65 -29.81 36.10 -39.76
CA ALA A 65 -29.57 35.31 -40.96
C ALA A 65 -28.24 35.70 -41.60
N ALA A 66 -27.17 34.95 -41.32
CA ALA A 66 -26.01 34.86 -42.22
C ALA A 66 -25.21 33.60 -41.89
N VAL A 67 -25.55 32.51 -42.57
CA VAL A 67 -24.72 31.31 -42.65
C VAL A 67 -23.52 31.65 -43.53
N ILE A 68 -22.34 31.83 -42.93
CA ILE A 68 -21.07 31.87 -43.67
C ILE A 68 -20.08 30.95 -42.95
N ASN A 69 -19.69 29.90 -43.66
CA ASN A 69 -18.73 28.89 -43.24
C ASN A 69 -17.34 29.50 -43.00
N THR A 70 -16.81 29.37 -41.78
CA THR A 70 -15.37 29.47 -41.51
C THR A 70 -14.94 28.30 -40.63
N PRO A 71 -13.79 27.67 -40.91
CA PRO A 71 -13.35 26.49 -40.19
C PRO A 71 -12.90 26.92 -38.79
N SER A 72 -13.64 26.50 -37.77
CA SER A 72 -13.25 26.70 -36.38
C SER A 72 -11.89 26.06 -36.13
N THR A 73 -10.88 26.89 -35.89
CA THR A 73 -9.61 26.52 -35.29
C THR A 73 -9.93 25.91 -33.93
N ILE A 74 -9.99 24.58 -33.86
CA ILE A 74 -10.05 23.84 -32.62
C ILE A 74 -8.70 24.06 -31.94
N LEU A 75 -8.61 25.10 -31.10
CA LEU A 75 -7.66 25.13 -29.99
C LEU A 75 -8.10 24.01 -29.04
N GLN A 76 -7.67 22.80 -29.37
CA GLN A 76 -7.81 21.64 -28.53
C GLN A 76 -6.84 21.86 -27.36
N SER A 77 -7.33 22.50 -26.31
CA SER A 77 -6.74 22.36 -25.00
C SER A 77 -6.58 20.87 -24.74
N SER A 78 -5.33 20.42 -24.60
CA SER A 78 -5.01 19.06 -24.22
C SER A 78 -5.90 18.67 -23.04
N PRO A 79 -6.65 17.56 -23.10
CA PRO A 79 -7.48 17.19 -21.97
C PRO A 79 -6.53 16.88 -20.81
N ALA A 80 -6.71 17.62 -19.72
CA ALA A 80 -6.14 17.27 -18.43
C ALA A 80 -6.44 15.78 -18.16
N TRP A 81 -5.41 15.04 -17.76
CA TRP A 81 -5.43 13.61 -17.52
C TRP A 81 -6.58 13.22 -16.56
N ASP A 82 -7.73 12.80 -17.09
CA ASP A 82 -8.83 12.30 -16.27
C ASP A 82 -8.64 10.82 -15.98
N CYS A 83 -7.98 10.52 -14.85
CA CYS A 83 -7.76 9.17 -14.35
C CYS A 83 -9.06 8.43 -13.95
N ARG A 84 -10.25 9.06 -14.03
CA ARG A 84 -11.52 8.45 -13.57
C ARG A 84 -12.27 7.61 -14.61
N ALA A 85 -11.92 7.69 -15.89
CA ALA A 85 -12.58 6.91 -16.94
C ALA A 85 -11.69 5.74 -17.43
N VAL A 86 -11.85 4.57 -16.81
CA VAL A 86 -11.16 3.31 -17.19
C VAL A 86 -11.75 2.73 -18.48
N HIS A 87 -11.74 3.44 -19.61
CA HIS A 87 -12.33 2.90 -20.84
C HIS A 87 -11.64 1.59 -21.24
N TRP A 88 -12.41 0.49 -21.33
CA TRP A 88 -11.93 -0.84 -21.76
C TRP A 88 -12.35 -1.16 -23.19
N PRO A 89 -11.79 -0.48 -24.22
CA PRO A 89 -11.95 -1.01 -25.55
C PRO A 89 -11.04 -2.25 -25.68
N PRO A 90 -11.49 -3.34 -26.32
CA PRO A 90 -10.59 -4.42 -26.70
C PRO A 90 -9.48 -3.81 -27.57
N ARG A 91 -8.25 -3.74 -27.03
CA ARG A 91 -7.12 -3.14 -27.73
C ARG A 91 -6.52 -4.18 -28.68
N SER A 92 -6.55 -3.89 -29.97
CA SER A 92 -5.78 -4.67 -30.95
C SER A 92 -4.28 -4.53 -30.67
N TRP A 93 -3.48 -5.52 -31.05
CA TRP A 93 -2.01 -5.46 -30.98
C TRP A 93 -1.43 -4.17 -31.61
N LYS A 94 -2.07 -3.68 -32.68
CA LYS A 94 -1.70 -2.42 -33.33
C LYS A 94 -1.92 -1.20 -32.41
N SER A 95 -3.02 -1.17 -31.66
CA SER A 95 -3.31 -0.09 -30.69
C SER A 95 -2.30 -0.07 -29.54
N LEU A 96 -1.86 -1.24 -29.08
CA LEU A 96 -0.83 -1.39 -28.06
C LEU A 96 0.54 -0.91 -28.54
N ALA A 97 0.93 -1.30 -29.75
CA ALA A 97 2.19 -0.84 -30.34
C ALA A 97 2.23 0.68 -30.55
N VAL A 98 1.08 1.32 -30.82
CA VAL A 98 0.98 2.78 -30.89
C VAL A 98 1.10 3.42 -29.51
N GLN A 99 0.48 2.86 -28.47
CA GLN A 99 0.63 3.38 -27.10
C GLN A 99 2.03 3.18 -26.53
N GLY A 100 2.63 2.01 -26.76
CA GLY A 100 4.00 1.73 -26.35
C GLY A 100 4.99 2.69 -27.01
N ARG A 101 4.80 2.99 -28.30
CA ARG A 101 5.56 4.03 -29.00
C ARG A 101 5.30 5.42 -28.41
N ALA A 102 4.05 5.83 -28.24
CA ALA A 102 3.74 7.12 -27.63
C ALA A 102 4.33 7.31 -26.22
N TYR A 103 4.39 6.22 -25.42
CA TYR A 103 5.07 6.22 -24.12
C TYR A 103 6.59 6.33 -24.29
N ALA A 104 7.19 5.55 -25.20
CA ALA A 104 8.62 5.61 -25.49
C ALA A 104 9.07 6.95 -26.10
N ASP A 105 8.18 7.62 -26.82
CA ASP A 105 8.44 8.93 -27.43
C ASP A 105 8.29 10.08 -26.41
N SER A 106 7.66 9.82 -25.27
CA SER A 106 7.45 10.81 -24.22
C SER A 106 8.67 10.93 -23.30
N LEU A 107 9.54 11.89 -23.58
CA LEU A 107 10.76 12.14 -22.81
C LEU A 107 10.49 12.39 -21.31
N ASN A 108 9.40 13.07 -20.97
CA ASN A 108 9.06 13.36 -19.57
C ASN A 108 8.78 12.09 -18.75
N LEU A 109 8.05 11.12 -19.31
CA LEU A 109 7.72 9.87 -18.60
C LEU A 109 8.95 8.98 -18.43
N ILE A 110 9.82 8.93 -19.44
CA ILE A 110 11.11 8.22 -19.36
C ILE A 110 12.02 8.88 -18.33
N PHE A 111 12.08 10.22 -18.35
CA PHE A 111 12.88 10.98 -17.39
C PHE A 111 12.43 10.72 -15.95
N GLU A 112 11.14 10.76 -15.67
CA GLU A 112 10.58 10.48 -14.33
C GLU A 112 10.95 9.06 -13.84
N VAL A 113 10.73 8.03 -14.66
CA VAL A 113 11.09 6.64 -14.30
C VAL A 113 12.60 6.48 -14.12
N SER A 114 13.40 7.17 -14.94
CA SER A 114 14.86 7.15 -14.83
C SER A 114 15.33 7.81 -13.54
N CYS A 115 14.77 8.97 -13.17
CA CYS A 115 15.04 9.63 -11.90
C CYS A 115 14.68 8.74 -10.70
N LEU A 116 13.55 8.03 -10.76
CA LEU A 116 13.17 7.05 -9.74
C LEU A 116 14.13 5.85 -9.69
N GLY A 117 14.61 5.37 -10.83
CA GLY A 117 15.64 4.33 -10.89
C GLY A 117 16.96 4.76 -10.24
N VAL A 118 17.40 6.00 -10.51
CA VAL A 118 18.56 6.60 -9.84
C VAL A 118 18.29 6.75 -8.34
N PHE A 119 17.09 7.17 -7.94
CA PHE A 119 16.70 7.30 -6.54
C PHE A 119 16.74 5.95 -5.80
N VAL A 120 16.30 4.85 -6.42
CA VAL A 120 16.44 3.49 -5.86
C VAL A 120 17.91 3.15 -5.61
N LEU A 121 18.80 3.45 -6.57
CA LEU A 121 20.24 3.20 -6.41
C LEU A 121 20.84 4.03 -5.27
N VAL A 122 20.47 5.31 -5.17
CA VAL A 122 20.88 6.18 -4.06
C VAL A 122 20.40 5.61 -2.72
N CYS A 123 19.13 5.24 -2.62
CA CYS A 123 18.55 4.62 -1.42
C CYS A 123 19.22 3.30 -1.03
N TYR A 124 19.77 2.55 -1.99
CA TYR A 124 20.53 1.33 -1.74
C TYR A 124 21.94 1.59 -1.21
N ILE A 125 22.64 2.58 -1.77
CA ILE A 125 24.05 2.86 -1.42
C ILE A 125 24.16 3.71 -0.14
N LEU A 126 23.33 4.75 -0.03
CA LEU A 126 23.45 5.81 0.97
C LEU A 126 23.45 5.32 2.43
N PRO A 127 22.61 4.37 2.86
CA PRO A 127 22.60 3.89 4.25
C PRO A 127 23.93 3.31 4.72
N ASN A 128 24.67 2.65 3.82
CA ASN A 128 25.96 2.04 4.12
C ASN A 128 27.08 3.07 4.32
N ILE A 129 26.88 4.29 3.82
CA ILE A 129 27.81 5.41 3.99
C ILE A 129 27.43 6.22 5.23
N LEU A 130 26.14 6.47 5.44
CA LEU A 130 25.66 7.33 6.52
C LEU A 130 25.68 6.67 7.90
N ILE A 131 25.37 5.37 7.96
CA ILE A 131 25.17 4.66 9.22
C ILE A 131 26.13 3.47 9.25
N PRO A 132 27.24 3.55 10.01
CA PRO A 132 28.10 2.39 10.20
C PRO A 132 27.32 1.30 10.95
N SER A 133 27.55 0.05 10.57
CA SER A 133 26.91 -1.10 11.22
C SER A 133 27.28 -1.15 12.70
N HIS A 134 26.28 -1.02 13.57
CA HIS A 134 26.46 -1.15 15.01
C HIS A 134 26.81 -2.59 15.38
N GLN A 135 27.88 -2.77 16.12
CA GLN A 135 28.40 -4.07 16.52
C GLN A 135 27.95 -4.38 17.95
N ARG A 136 26.86 -5.14 18.13
CA ARG A 136 26.41 -5.56 19.46
C ARG A 136 27.37 -6.57 20.10
N PRO A 137 27.64 -6.49 21.42
CA PRO A 137 28.47 -7.49 22.08
C PRO A 137 27.81 -8.87 22.03
N ILE A 138 28.63 -9.92 22.07
CA ILE A 138 28.16 -11.30 22.11
C ILE A 138 27.42 -11.52 23.45
N PRO A 139 26.21 -12.10 23.47
CA PRO A 139 25.42 -12.27 24.68
C PRO A 139 25.98 -13.44 25.49
N ILE A 140 26.95 -13.15 26.35
CA ILE A 140 27.59 -14.12 27.26
C ILE A 140 27.57 -13.54 28.66
N GLN A 141 27.24 -14.35 29.65
CA GLN A 141 27.39 -13.99 31.06
C GLN A 141 28.46 -14.88 31.70
N THR A 142 29.46 -14.27 32.32
CA THR A 142 30.47 -15.03 33.09
C THR A 142 29.97 -15.23 34.52
N ILE A 143 29.88 -16.48 34.96
CA ILE A 143 29.69 -16.83 36.36
C ILE A 143 31.08 -16.85 37.03
N GLY A 144 31.15 -16.53 38.33
CA GLY A 144 32.37 -16.75 39.10
C GLY A 144 32.85 -18.19 38.93
N ASP A 145 34.16 -18.38 38.75
CA ASP A 145 34.87 -19.63 38.39
C ASP A 145 35.14 -19.88 36.88
N GLY A 146 34.92 -18.89 36.03
CA GLY A 146 35.34 -18.96 34.61
C GLY A 146 34.39 -19.77 33.72
N GLU A 147 33.23 -20.14 34.25
CA GLU A 147 32.11 -20.67 33.48
C GLU A 147 31.34 -19.54 32.79
N ALA A 148 30.86 -19.79 31.58
CA ALA A 148 30.11 -18.83 30.78
C ALA A 148 28.73 -19.39 30.44
N LEU A 149 27.68 -18.63 30.74
CA LEU A 149 26.33 -18.87 30.27
C LEU A 149 26.14 -18.19 28.92
N ILE A 150 25.70 -18.99 27.94
CA ILE A 150 25.27 -18.52 26.62
C ILE A 150 23.74 -18.41 26.57
N ASP A 151 23.24 -17.45 25.80
CA ASP A 151 21.80 -17.30 25.58
C ASP A 151 21.35 -18.21 24.44
N LEU A 152 20.69 -19.33 24.79
CA LEU A 152 20.22 -20.34 23.84
C LEU A 152 19.21 -19.81 22.81
N THR A 153 18.67 -18.60 22.99
CA THR A 153 17.82 -17.93 21.99
C THR A 153 18.55 -17.71 20.66
N PHE A 154 19.88 -17.65 20.68
CA PHE A 154 20.74 -17.40 19.52
C PHE A 154 21.49 -18.64 19.00
N ASP A 155 21.13 -19.83 19.50
CA ASP A 155 21.78 -21.12 19.20
C ASP A 155 20.98 -22.00 18.21
N ASN A 156 20.09 -21.40 17.41
CA ASN A 156 19.35 -22.17 16.41
C ASN A 156 20.29 -22.69 15.31
N GLU A 157 19.97 -23.88 14.78
CA GLU A 157 20.71 -24.47 13.66
C GLU A 157 20.70 -23.56 12.43
N TYR A 158 21.88 -23.42 11.80
CA TYR A 158 22.01 -22.69 10.55
C TYR A 158 21.59 -23.57 9.37
N HIS A 159 20.36 -23.37 8.87
CA HIS A 159 19.91 -24.01 7.64
C HIS A 159 20.36 -23.23 6.40
N GLN A 160 21.33 -23.78 5.65
CA GLN A 160 21.77 -23.20 4.37
C GLN A 160 20.70 -23.22 3.28
N ASN A 161 19.76 -24.18 3.36
CA ASN A 161 18.65 -24.31 2.43
C ASN A 161 17.47 -23.44 2.88
N GLU A 162 17.51 -22.17 2.51
CA GLU A 162 16.38 -21.26 2.69
C GLU A 162 15.18 -21.69 1.83
N THR A 163 13.97 -21.60 2.40
CA THR A 163 12.73 -21.84 1.65
C THR A 163 12.58 -20.89 0.47
N VAL A 164 12.89 -19.60 0.71
CA VAL A 164 12.87 -18.55 -0.30
C VAL A 164 14.21 -17.83 -0.27
N PRO A 165 15.21 -18.26 -1.07
CA PRO A 165 16.49 -17.56 -1.15
C PRO A 165 16.31 -16.14 -1.71
N GLY A 166 17.25 -15.25 -1.43
CA GLY A 166 17.20 -13.86 -1.88
C GLY A 166 17.03 -13.70 -3.41
N SER A 167 17.59 -14.62 -4.21
CA SER A 167 17.40 -14.66 -5.67
C SER A 167 15.96 -14.98 -6.06
N LEU A 168 15.34 -15.96 -5.39
CA LEU A 168 13.94 -16.31 -5.62
C LEU A 168 13.01 -15.17 -5.18
N LEU A 169 13.30 -14.51 -4.05
CA LEU A 169 12.59 -13.30 -3.64
C LEU A 169 12.67 -12.21 -4.71
N ALA A 170 13.85 -11.96 -5.28
CA ALA A 170 14.03 -10.97 -6.34
C ALA A 170 13.15 -11.30 -7.56
N ILE A 171 13.07 -12.56 -7.97
CA ILE A 171 12.20 -12.95 -9.09
C ILE A 171 10.72 -12.75 -8.72
N LEU A 172 10.28 -13.30 -7.58
CA LEU A 172 8.87 -13.34 -7.19
C LEU A 172 8.30 -11.97 -6.80
N CYS A 173 9.09 -11.16 -6.09
CA CYS A 173 8.64 -9.89 -5.52
C CYS A 173 9.22 -8.68 -6.25
N VAL A 174 10.25 -8.84 -7.09
CA VAL A 174 10.79 -7.74 -7.90
C VAL A 174 10.47 -7.88 -9.39
N GLY A 175 10.91 -8.97 -10.00
CA GLY A 175 10.78 -9.20 -11.44
C GLY A 175 9.33 -9.37 -11.90
N ILE A 176 8.59 -10.30 -11.29
CA ILE A 176 7.21 -10.60 -11.68
C ILE A 176 6.30 -9.37 -11.54
N PRO A 177 6.29 -8.63 -10.40
CA PRO A 177 5.46 -7.44 -10.23
C PRO A 177 5.81 -6.31 -11.20
N PHE A 178 7.10 -6.10 -11.48
CA PHE A 178 7.55 -5.11 -12.46
C PHE A 178 6.99 -5.41 -13.86
N VAL A 179 7.12 -6.66 -14.31
CA VAL A 179 6.56 -7.12 -15.59
C VAL A 179 5.03 -7.03 -15.58
N LEU A 180 4.40 -7.39 -14.46
CA LEU A 180 2.95 -7.33 -14.29
C LEU A 180 2.43 -5.89 -14.44
N PHE A 181 3.04 -4.90 -13.79
CA PHE A 181 2.61 -3.50 -13.94
C PHE A 181 2.84 -2.97 -15.36
N ALA A 182 3.98 -3.30 -15.98
CA ALA A 182 4.28 -2.91 -17.35
C ALA A 182 3.28 -3.50 -18.35
N LEU A 183 2.96 -4.80 -18.24
CA LEU A 183 2.01 -5.47 -19.12
C LEU A 183 0.56 -5.06 -18.77
N MET A 184 0.11 -5.26 -17.55
CA MET A 184 -1.30 -5.01 -17.22
C MET A 184 -1.69 -3.54 -17.29
N GLY A 185 -0.78 -2.61 -17.02
CA GLY A 185 -1.06 -1.19 -17.22
C GLY A 185 -1.20 -0.82 -18.70
N THR A 186 -0.48 -1.50 -19.60
CA THR A 186 -0.57 -1.23 -21.06
C THR A 186 -1.73 -1.96 -21.73
N PHE A 187 -1.98 -3.21 -21.34
CA PHE A 187 -3.02 -4.08 -21.90
C PHE A 187 -4.41 -3.85 -21.30
N LEU A 188 -4.50 -3.59 -19.99
CA LEU A 188 -5.73 -3.58 -19.20
C LEU A 188 -6.00 -2.21 -18.53
N GLY A 189 -5.24 -1.15 -18.86
CA GLY A 189 -5.32 0.16 -18.18
C GLY A 189 -5.67 1.33 -19.09
N PRO A 190 -6.30 2.41 -18.59
CA PRO A 190 -6.35 3.68 -19.31
C PRO A 190 -4.93 4.20 -19.58
N ARG A 191 -4.81 5.20 -20.48
CA ARG A 191 -3.49 5.77 -20.81
C ARG A 191 -2.83 6.32 -19.53
N GLY A 192 -1.57 5.93 -19.28
CA GLY A 192 -0.82 6.37 -18.09
C GLY A 192 -0.89 5.44 -16.87
N ASP A 193 -1.80 4.46 -16.85
CA ASP A 193 -1.96 3.53 -15.72
C ASP A 193 -0.69 2.67 -15.45
N ALA A 194 -0.02 2.23 -16.51
CA ALA A 194 1.27 1.54 -16.40
C ALA A 194 2.36 2.42 -15.78
N HIS A 195 2.37 3.70 -16.15
CA HIS A 195 3.38 4.65 -15.68
C HIS A 195 3.20 4.92 -14.19
N ALA A 196 1.98 5.29 -13.79
CA ALA A 196 1.62 5.49 -12.38
C ALA A 196 1.99 4.27 -11.53
N ALA A 197 1.59 3.06 -11.96
CA ALA A 197 1.89 1.82 -11.24
C ALA A 197 3.41 1.58 -11.12
N LEU A 198 4.18 1.84 -12.18
CA LEU A 198 5.64 1.68 -12.18
C LEU A 198 6.32 2.70 -11.27
N CYS A 199 5.90 3.95 -11.32
CA CYS A 199 6.45 5.02 -10.48
C CYS A 199 6.15 4.79 -8.99
N SER A 200 4.90 4.46 -8.64
CA SER A 200 4.53 4.05 -7.27
C SER A 200 5.38 2.88 -6.80
N TYR A 201 5.62 1.90 -7.68
CA TYR A 201 6.40 0.72 -7.33
C TYR A 201 7.87 1.01 -7.07
N LEU A 202 8.52 1.78 -7.95
CA LEU A 202 9.92 2.17 -7.78
C LEU A 202 10.11 3.03 -6.53
N LEU A 203 9.20 3.99 -6.27
CA LEU A 203 9.26 4.79 -5.06
C LEU A 203 9.09 3.93 -3.79
N ALA A 204 8.10 3.04 -3.76
CA ALA A 204 7.88 2.16 -2.61
C ALA A 204 9.11 1.31 -2.30
N MET A 205 9.74 0.75 -3.35
CA MET A 205 10.97 -0.03 -3.20
C MET A 205 12.13 0.82 -2.69
N ALA A 206 12.35 2.01 -3.25
CA ALA A 206 13.42 2.92 -2.82
C ALA A 206 13.28 3.26 -1.33
N LEU A 207 12.11 3.74 -0.91
CA LEU A 207 11.85 4.14 0.47
C LEU A 207 12.01 2.97 1.43
N LYS A 208 11.48 1.79 1.08
CA LYS A 208 11.60 0.59 1.90
C LYS A 208 13.06 0.10 2.00
N ILE A 209 13.81 0.11 0.91
CA ILE A 209 15.24 -0.28 0.91
C ILE A 209 16.01 0.62 1.86
N PHE A 210 15.84 1.94 1.73
CA PHE A 210 16.50 2.92 2.56
C PHE A 210 16.13 2.75 4.05
N ALA A 211 14.83 2.69 4.36
CA ALA A 211 14.36 2.58 5.74
C ALA A 211 14.88 1.29 6.42
N VAL A 212 14.77 0.14 5.75
CA VAL A 212 15.25 -1.13 6.32
C VAL A 212 16.76 -1.12 6.52
N ALA A 213 17.54 -0.63 5.55
CA ALA A 213 18.98 -0.59 5.66
C ALA A 213 19.44 0.35 6.80
N CYS A 214 18.82 1.53 6.93
CA CYS A 214 19.11 2.45 8.02
C CYS A 214 18.84 1.82 9.39
N ILE A 215 17.67 1.19 9.57
CA ILE A 215 17.31 0.56 10.85
C ILE A 215 18.21 -0.65 11.13
N LYS A 216 18.56 -1.46 10.12
CA LYS A 216 19.49 -2.59 10.26
C LYS A 216 20.85 -2.14 10.76
N ASN A 217 21.46 -1.18 10.08
CA ASN A 217 22.79 -0.67 10.43
C ASN A 217 22.79 -0.01 11.80
N TYR A 218 21.71 0.69 12.16
CA TYR A 218 21.56 1.32 13.47
C TYR A 218 21.35 0.31 14.61
N ALA A 219 20.49 -0.70 14.42
CA ALA A 219 20.11 -1.62 15.47
C ALA A 219 21.18 -2.67 15.78
N GLY A 220 21.88 -3.18 14.75
CA GLY A 220 22.92 -4.22 14.89
C GLY A 220 22.42 -5.49 15.58
N TYR A 221 21.15 -5.85 15.37
CA TYR A 221 20.49 -6.91 16.15
C TYR A 221 20.90 -8.31 15.68
N LEU A 222 21.18 -9.18 16.65
CA LEU A 222 21.68 -10.54 16.42
C LEU A 222 20.59 -11.44 15.82
N ARG A 223 20.98 -12.36 14.93
CA ARG A 223 20.09 -13.37 14.37
C ARG A 223 19.88 -14.55 15.34
N PRO A 224 18.77 -15.30 15.24
CA PRO A 224 18.53 -16.49 16.05
C PRO A 224 19.57 -17.61 15.88
N ASN A 225 20.33 -17.60 14.77
CA ASN A 225 21.37 -18.57 14.44
C ASN A 225 22.78 -17.96 14.55
N PHE A 226 22.95 -16.93 15.39
CA PHE A 226 24.18 -16.15 15.50
C PHE A 226 25.40 -17.01 15.84
N TYR A 227 25.34 -17.89 16.85
CA TYR A 227 26.53 -18.65 17.28
C TYR A 227 27.03 -19.60 16.19
N ASN A 228 26.13 -20.18 15.41
CA ASN A 228 26.47 -21.06 14.30
C ASN A 228 27.10 -20.26 13.14
N MET A 229 26.51 -19.10 12.78
CA MET A 229 27.08 -18.21 11.74
C MET A 229 28.44 -17.63 12.13
N CYS A 230 28.64 -17.35 13.41
CA CYS A 230 29.84 -16.72 13.96
C CYS A 230 30.96 -17.74 14.27
N GLN A 231 30.66 -19.05 14.14
CA GLN A 231 31.52 -20.16 14.55
C GLN A 231 32.05 -19.98 15.97
N PHE A 232 31.12 -19.87 16.93
CA PHE A 232 31.45 -19.57 18.32
C PHE A 232 32.26 -20.70 18.99
N ASN A 233 33.38 -20.34 19.62
CA ASN A 233 34.23 -21.26 20.35
C ASN A 233 33.97 -21.18 21.86
N SER A 234 33.38 -22.24 22.42
CA SER A 234 33.00 -22.29 23.84
C SER A 234 34.17 -22.20 24.83
N LYS A 235 35.42 -22.44 24.38
CA LYS A 235 36.61 -22.40 25.26
C LYS A 235 37.24 -21.02 25.32
N THR A 236 37.26 -20.30 24.19
CA THR A 236 37.84 -18.95 24.10
C THR A 236 36.80 -17.86 24.33
N LEU A 237 35.50 -18.20 24.22
CA LEU A 237 34.37 -17.28 24.25
C LEU A 237 34.44 -16.21 23.14
N VAL A 238 35.07 -16.58 22.01
CA VAL A 238 35.29 -15.73 20.84
C VAL A 238 34.63 -16.38 19.62
N CYS A 239 34.20 -15.56 18.67
CA CYS A 239 33.79 -15.99 17.35
C CYS A 239 34.97 -16.05 16.38
N ASP A 240 35.08 -17.15 15.63
CA ASP A 240 36.12 -17.28 14.61
C ASP A 240 35.75 -16.52 13.32
N ASP A 241 34.45 -16.34 13.04
CA ASP A 241 33.95 -15.60 11.88
C ASP A 241 33.14 -14.36 12.30
N GLU A 242 33.68 -13.17 12.04
CA GLU A 242 33.03 -11.88 12.34
C GLU A 242 32.19 -11.34 11.16
N THR A 243 31.45 -12.19 10.46
CA THR A 243 30.54 -11.68 9.41
C THR A 243 29.53 -10.67 9.96
N THR A 244 29.45 -9.50 9.31
CA THR A 244 28.46 -8.46 9.67
C THR A 244 27.02 -8.95 9.53
N SER A 245 26.78 -9.88 8.60
CA SER A 245 25.45 -10.43 8.30
C SER A 245 24.80 -11.13 9.51
N ALA A 246 25.58 -11.71 10.43
CA ALA A 246 25.04 -12.33 11.65
C ALA A 246 24.35 -11.31 12.58
N ARG A 247 24.65 -10.01 12.42
CA ARG A 247 24.19 -8.89 13.25
C ARG A 247 23.18 -7.99 12.53
N GLU A 248 22.65 -8.46 11.40
CA GLU A 248 21.68 -7.74 10.58
C GLU A 248 20.31 -8.44 10.61
N SER A 249 19.80 -8.78 11.80
CA SER A 249 18.48 -9.40 11.92
C SER A 249 17.34 -8.39 11.77
N PHE A 250 17.27 -7.40 12.65
CA PHE A 250 16.15 -6.46 12.72
C PHE A 250 16.32 -5.24 11.82
N PRO A 251 15.31 -4.83 11.02
CA PRO A 251 14.09 -5.54 10.64
C PRO A 251 14.32 -6.47 9.43
N SER A 252 13.39 -7.38 9.14
CA SER A 252 13.54 -8.33 8.03
C SER A 252 13.39 -7.66 6.66
N GLY A 253 14.47 -7.74 5.86
CA GLY A 253 14.45 -7.24 4.48
C GLY A 253 13.56 -8.05 3.55
N HIS A 254 13.49 -9.37 3.75
CA HIS A 254 12.63 -10.28 2.97
C HIS A 254 11.15 -9.98 3.19
N ALA A 255 10.73 -9.86 4.46
CA ALA A 255 9.35 -9.54 4.80
C ALA A 255 8.93 -8.17 4.25
N ALA A 256 9.79 -7.16 4.38
CA ALA A 256 9.53 -5.82 3.90
C ALA A 256 9.41 -5.76 2.36
N THR A 257 10.28 -6.45 1.63
CA THR A 257 10.23 -6.52 0.15
C THR A 257 8.98 -7.26 -0.31
N ALA A 258 8.68 -8.42 0.29
CA ALA A 258 7.53 -9.23 -0.07
C ALA A 258 6.20 -8.50 0.17
N LEU A 259 6.04 -7.91 1.35
CA LEU A 259 4.79 -7.21 1.70
C LEU A 259 4.64 -5.87 1.00
N SER A 260 5.72 -5.11 0.75
CA SER A 260 5.64 -3.89 -0.06
C SER A 260 5.14 -4.20 -1.48
N SER A 261 5.80 -5.14 -2.15
CA SER A 261 5.50 -5.49 -3.54
C SER A 261 4.10 -6.09 -3.70
N MET A 262 3.76 -7.08 -2.87
CA MET A 262 2.47 -7.74 -2.95
C MET A 262 1.30 -6.83 -2.55
N THR A 263 1.53 -5.86 -1.64
CA THR A 263 0.52 -4.84 -1.31
C THR A 263 0.22 -3.97 -2.52
N LEU A 264 1.24 -3.51 -3.26
CA LEU A 264 1.02 -2.73 -4.48
C LEU A 264 0.32 -3.53 -5.57
N VAL A 265 0.68 -4.81 -5.75
CA VAL A 265 -0.02 -5.69 -6.71
C VAL A 265 -1.49 -5.85 -6.31
N ALA A 266 -1.77 -6.02 -5.01
CA ALA A 266 -3.12 -6.14 -4.51
C ALA A 266 -3.94 -4.85 -4.69
N LEU A 267 -3.34 -3.69 -4.41
CA LEU A 267 -3.96 -2.38 -4.63
C LEU A 267 -4.27 -2.13 -6.11
N PHE A 268 -3.34 -2.48 -6.99
CA PHE A 268 -3.53 -2.40 -8.44
C PHE A 268 -4.72 -3.25 -8.90
N PHE A 269 -4.78 -4.52 -8.49
CA PHE A 269 -5.92 -5.39 -8.80
C PHE A 269 -7.23 -4.89 -8.21
N LEU A 270 -7.21 -4.40 -6.98
CA LEU A 270 -8.39 -3.90 -6.30
C LEU A 270 -8.92 -2.63 -7.00
N GLY A 271 -8.03 -1.78 -7.51
CA GLY A 271 -8.36 -0.65 -8.39
C GLY A 271 -9.09 -1.11 -9.66
N LYS A 272 -8.61 -2.17 -10.32
CA LYS A 272 -9.26 -2.74 -11.51
C LYS A 272 -10.64 -3.34 -11.22
N VAL A 273 -10.79 -4.07 -10.11
CA VAL A 273 -12.09 -4.64 -9.70
C VAL A 273 -13.11 -3.54 -9.41
N ARG A 274 -12.70 -2.48 -8.69
CA ARG A 274 -13.57 -1.33 -8.37
C ARG A 274 -13.93 -0.52 -9.61
N GLY A 275 -12.96 -0.22 -10.47
CA GLY A 275 -13.17 0.48 -11.74
C GLY A 275 -14.16 -0.26 -12.65
N GLY A 276 -13.99 -1.57 -12.82
CA GLY A 276 -14.90 -2.40 -13.62
C GLY A 276 -16.31 -2.52 -13.04
N THR A 277 -16.45 -2.52 -11.71
CA THR A 277 -17.77 -2.55 -11.05
C THR A 277 -18.50 -1.20 -11.21
N ARG A 278 -17.78 -0.07 -11.11
CA ARG A 278 -18.32 1.28 -11.33
C ARG A 278 -18.84 1.45 -12.77
N GLN A 279 -18.13 0.90 -13.75
CA GLN A 279 -18.54 0.96 -15.16
C GLN A 279 -19.74 0.07 -15.50
N ARG A 280 -19.81 -1.14 -14.93
CA ARG A 280 -20.99 -2.01 -15.09
C ARG A 280 -22.25 -1.40 -14.45
N GLY A 281 -22.10 -0.65 -13.37
CA GLY A 281 -23.21 0.11 -12.77
C GLY A 281 -23.73 1.23 -13.68
N VAL A 282 -22.84 1.99 -14.34
CA VAL A 282 -23.23 3.09 -15.24
C VAL A 282 -23.85 2.59 -16.56
N MET A 283 -23.39 1.45 -17.09
CA MET A 283 -23.95 0.89 -18.34
C MET A 283 -25.38 0.33 -18.18
N LEU A 284 -25.82 0.05 -16.95
CA LEU A 284 -27.16 -0.46 -16.63
C LEU A 284 -28.15 0.63 -16.18
N VAL A 285 -27.72 1.89 -16.08
CA VAL A 285 -28.58 3.02 -15.71
C VAL A 285 -28.90 3.82 -16.97
N ASN A 286 -29.78 3.27 -17.80
CA ASN A 286 -30.71 4.10 -18.56
C ASN A 286 -32.10 3.83 -17.96
N ASP A 287 -32.65 4.87 -17.35
CA ASP A 287 -34.06 5.07 -16.94
C ASP A 287 -34.67 4.15 -15.88
N ASP A 288 -34.22 4.22 -14.61
CA ASP A 288 -35.12 3.92 -13.48
C ASP A 288 -34.76 4.66 -12.15
N PRO A 289 -35.72 5.35 -11.48
CA PRO A 289 -35.50 6.10 -10.23
C PRO A 289 -35.28 5.28 -8.94
N TRP A 290 -35.14 3.95 -9.04
CA TRP A 290 -34.87 3.05 -7.91
C TRP A 290 -33.48 2.41 -7.98
N SER A 291 -32.46 3.19 -8.37
CA SER A 291 -31.03 2.85 -8.29
C SER A 291 -30.49 2.65 -6.85
N ILE A 292 -31.38 2.31 -5.92
CA ILE A 292 -31.11 1.88 -4.56
C ILE A 292 -30.91 0.36 -4.62
N ILE A 293 -29.66 -0.03 -4.82
CA ILE A 293 -28.92 -1.11 -4.12
C ILE A 293 -27.71 -1.40 -5.01
N TRP A 294 -26.64 -0.63 -4.78
CA TRP A 294 -25.29 -1.05 -5.12
C TRP A 294 -24.91 -2.27 -4.26
N THR A 295 -25.54 -3.43 -4.47
CA THR A 295 -24.98 -4.69 -3.96
C THR A 295 -23.85 -5.07 -4.89
N PRO A 296 -22.57 -4.98 -4.48
CA PRO A 296 -21.52 -5.66 -5.22
C PRO A 296 -21.96 -7.11 -5.40
N SER A 297 -22.12 -7.54 -6.65
CA SER A 297 -22.47 -8.92 -6.98
C SER A 297 -21.51 -9.85 -6.25
N LEU A 298 -21.95 -11.05 -5.89
CA LEU A 298 -21.09 -12.05 -5.24
C LEU A 298 -19.74 -12.19 -5.99
N VAL A 299 -19.78 -12.12 -7.33
CA VAL A 299 -18.62 -12.11 -8.21
C VAL A 299 -17.64 -10.97 -7.89
N SER A 300 -18.10 -9.72 -7.73
CA SER A 300 -17.21 -8.59 -7.41
C SER A 300 -16.58 -8.69 -6.01
N LYS A 301 -17.29 -9.24 -5.04
CA LYS A 301 -16.73 -9.53 -3.70
C LYS A 301 -15.65 -10.61 -3.77
N LEU A 302 -15.91 -11.69 -4.51
CA LEU A 302 -14.94 -12.76 -4.74
C LEU A 302 -13.69 -12.24 -5.48
N LEU A 303 -13.85 -11.40 -6.51
CA LEU A 303 -12.74 -10.77 -7.21
C LEU A 303 -11.93 -9.83 -6.30
N ALA A 304 -12.58 -9.13 -5.35
CA ALA A 304 -11.87 -8.31 -4.37
C ALA A 304 -11.05 -9.17 -3.39
N VAL A 305 -11.55 -10.34 -2.97
CA VAL A 305 -10.79 -11.29 -2.15
C VAL A 305 -9.60 -11.84 -2.94
N LEU A 306 -9.80 -12.21 -4.20
CA LEU A 306 -8.72 -12.66 -5.08
C LEU A 306 -7.67 -11.56 -5.32
N ALA A 307 -8.09 -10.29 -5.42
CA ALA A 307 -7.17 -9.16 -5.54
C ALA A 307 -6.26 -9.01 -4.31
N VAL A 308 -6.69 -9.41 -3.12
CA VAL A 308 -5.89 -9.35 -1.88
C VAL A 308 -4.99 -10.58 -1.68
N SER A 309 -5.23 -11.68 -2.42
CA SER A 309 -4.43 -12.90 -2.33
C SER A 309 -2.91 -12.73 -2.47
N PRO A 310 -2.36 -11.77 -3.25
CA PRO A 310 -0.91 -11.54 -3.27
C PRO A 310 -0.35 -11.20 -1.89
N ILE A 311 -1.11 -10.46 -1.06
CA ILE A 311 -0.66 -10.12 0.31
C ILE A 311 -0.48 -11.39 1.14
N MET A 312 -1.40 -12.36 1.01
CA MET A 312 -1.26 -13.66 1.69
C MET A 312 -0.01 -14.41 1.23
N PHE A 313 0.30 -14.36 -0.06
CA PHE A 313 1.55 -14.92 -0.58
C PHE A 313 2.78 -14.21 0.00
N GLY A 314 2.76 -12.87 0.09
CA GLY A 314 3.80 -12.09 0.76
C GLY A 314 3.96 -12.46 2.25
N MET A 315 2.86 -12.71 2.95
CA MET A 315 2.87 -13.18 4.35
C MET A 315 3.50 -14.57 4.48
N LEU A 316 3.28 -15.49 3.53
CA LEU A 316 3.92 -16.81 3.54
C LEU A 316 5.43 -16.71 3.33
N ILE A 317 5.89 -15.83 2.43
CA ILE A 317 7.31 -15.54 2.24
C ILE A 317 7.90 -14.96 3.54
N ALA A 318 7.20 -14.01 4.17
CA ALA A 318 7.62 -13.41 5.43
C ALA A 318 7.72 -14.46 6.57
N ALA A 319 6.70 -15.32 6.71
CA ALA A 319 6.66 -16.38 7.71
C ALA A 319 7.76 -17.44 7.51
N SER A 320 8.16 -17.70 6.26
CA SER A 320 9.28 -18.61 5.97
C SER A 320 10.57 -18.20 6.68
N ARG A 321 10.79 -16.90 6.94
CA ARG A 321 11.99 -16.41 7.63
C ARG A 321 12.04 -16.79 9.11
N VAL A 322 10.88 -16.91 9.74
CA VAL A 322 10.77 -17.40 11.13
C VAL A 322 10.97 -18.91 11.14
N ARG A 323 10.31 -19.63 10.22
CA ARG A 323 10.43 -21.09 10.10
C ARG A 323 11.88 -21.53 9.84
N ASP A 324 12.58 -20.83 8.97
CA ASP A 324 13.94 -21.16 8.56
C ASP A 324 14.99 -20.68 9.60
N GLY A 325 14.57 -20.03 10.70
CA GLY A 325 15.48 -19.59 11.78
C GLY A 325 16.30 -18.33 11.48
N TRP A 326 15.99 -17.59 10.41
CA TRP A 326 16.76 -16.41 9.99
C TRP A 326 16.37 -15.12 10.73
N HIS A 327 15.13 -15.05 11.22
CA HIS A 327 14.58 -13.85 11.83
C HIS A 327 13.66 -14.18 13.00
N HIS A 328 13.65 -13.30 14.01
CA HIS A 328 12.63 -13.32 15.05
C HIS A 328 11.29 -12.86 14.48
N PRO A 329 10.15 -13.27 15.06
CA PRO A 329 8.83 -12.79 14.64
C PRO A 329 8.71 -11.26 14.65
N ALA A 330 9.34 -10.58 15.62
CA ALA A 330 9.36 -9.12 15.69
C ALA A 330 10.07 -8.47 14.49
N ASP A 331 11.17 -9.06 14.00
CA ASP A 331 11.89 -8.59 12.82
C ASP A 331 11.00 -8.66 11.57
N VAL A 332 10.23 -9.73 11.45
CA VAL A 332 9.30 -9.98 10.34
C VAL A 332 8.12 -9.02 10.38
N VAL A 333 7.52 -8.82 11.56
CA VAL A 333 6.40 -7.88 11.75
C VAL A 333 6.84 -6.45 11.44
N CYS A 334 7.96 -5.98 12.01
CA CYS A 334 8.47 -4.64 11.75
C CYS A 334 8.81 -4.44 10.27
N GLY A 335 9.51 -5.41 9.66
CA GLY A 335 9.81 -5.37 8.23
C GLY A 335 8.53 -5.29 7.39
N GLY A 336 7.51 -6.08 7.72
CA GLY A 336 6.21 -6.03 7.06
C GLY A 336 5.50 -4.69 7.18
N VAL A 337 5.46 -4.10 8.38
CA VAL A 337 4.86 -2.78 8.63
C VAL A 337 5.57 -1.69 7.81
N VAL A 338 6.91 -1.69 7.79
CA VAL A 338 7.67 -0.74 6.97
C VAL A 338 7.35 -0.94 5.48
N GLY A 339 7.32 -2.18 5.01
CA GLY A 339 7.01 -2.50 3.62
C GLY A 339 5.61 -2.03 3.20
N VAL A 340 4.58 -2.36 3.97
CA VAL A 340 3.20 -1.94 3.73
C VAL A 340 3.07 -0.41 3.81
N GLY A 341 3.70 0.22 4.80
CA GLY A 341 3.68 1.68 4.96
C GLY A 341 4.26 2.41 3.74
N CYS A 342 5.41 1.97 3.24
CA CYS A 342 6.01 2.54 2.03
C CYS A 342 5.15 2.29 0.78
N ALA A 343 4.54 1.11 0.65
CA ALA A 343 3.63 0.78 -0.44
C ALA A 343 2.38 1.68 -0.44
N LEU A 344 1.73 1.87 0.71
CA LEU A 344 0.56 2.72 0.83
C LEU A 344 0.90 4.19 0.56
N PHE A 345 2.03 4.68 1.09
CA PHE A 345 2.49 6.03 0.83
C PHE A 345 2.74 6.26 -0.65
N ALA A 346 3.51 5.39 -1.30
CA ALA A 346 3.79 5.53 -2.72
C ALA A 346 2.53 5.38 -3.58
N HIS A 347 1.61 4.48 -3.24
CA HIS A 347 0.33 4.36 -3.95
C HIS A 347 -0.53 5.62 -3.83
N SER A 348 -0.43 6.38 -2.73
CA SER A 348 -1.24 7.59 -2.54
C SER A 348 -0.77 8.80 -3.37
N LEU A 349 0.44 8.74 -3.94
CA LEU A 349 1.04 9.86 -4.67
C LEU A 349 0.73 9.86 -6.18
N TRP A 350 0.29 8.73 -6.75
CA TRP A 350 -0.05 8.60 -8.18
C TRP A 350 -1.48 8.09 -8.35
#